data_AF-A0A6N9V8M4-F1
#
_entry.id   AF-A0A6N9V8M4-F1
#
_cell.length_a   1.000
_cell.length_b   1.000
_cell.length_c   1.000
_cell.angle_alpha   90.00
_cell.angle_beta   90.00
_cell.angle_gamma   90.00
#
_symmetry.space_group_name_H-M   'P 1'
#
loop_
_entity.id
_entity.type
_entity.pdbx_description
1 polymer ?
#
loop_
_entity_poly.entity_id
_entity_poly.type
_entity_poly.pdbx_seq_one_letter_code
_entity_poly.pdbx_strand_id
1 'polypeptide(L)'
;VVDEVWAVIREFGAYGFCRAHAVAFAVPAVQSAWLKAHHPAALYAGLLEHDPGMWPQGVLVADARRHGVPILPVDVSRSHTQHRMEATDAGWGVRLSLPTVKGITADDADRIAAHQPYTSL
;
A
#
# COMPACT_ATOMS: atom_id res chain seq x y z
N VAL A 1 12.63 -49.70 8.79
CA VAL A 1 13.19 -48.54 8.04
C VAL A 1 12.40 -48.21 6.78
N VAL A 2 12.42 -49.01 5.71
CA VAL A 2 11.71 -48.65 4.43
C VAL A 2 10.20 -48.50 4.64
N ASP A 3 9.56 -49.45 5.31
CA ASP A 3 8.11 -49.42 5.56
C ASP A 3 7.68 -48.25 6.45
N GLU A 4 8.51 -47.89 7.42
CA GLU A 4 8.30 -46.75 8.32
C GLU A 4 8.37 -45.42 7.55
N VAL A 5 9.38 -45.25 6.68
CA VAL A 5 9.51 -44.05 5.83
C VAL A 5 8.33 -43.94 4.85
N TRP A 6 7.87 -45.06 4.29
CA TRP A 6 6.72 -45.07 3.40
C TRP A 6 5.41 -44.69 4.12
N ALA A 7 5.22 -45.15 5.36
CA ALA A 7 4.07 -44.74 6.17
C ALA A 7 4.04 -43.21 6.36
N VAL A 8 5.18 -42.61 6.72
CA VAL A 8 5.32 -41.15 6.89
C VAL A 8 5.01 -40.41 5.58
N ILE A 9 5.59 -40.82 4.45
CA ILE A 9 5.34 -40.14 3.16
C ILE A 9 3.86 -40.19 2.78
N ARG A 10 3.19 -41.33 2.98
CA ARG A 10 1.75 -41.45 2.70
C ARG A 10 0.90 -40.56 3.59
N GLU A 11 1.23 -40.45 4.87
CA GLU A 11 0.53 -39.57 5.81
C GLU A 11 0.71 -38.09 5.44
N PHE A 12 1.93 -37.68 5.07
CA PHE A 12 2.22 -36.29 4.64
C PHE A 12 1.69 -35.93 3.26
N GLY A 13 1.45 -36.92 2.39
CA GLY A 13 0.99 -36.70 1.02
C GLY A 13 -0.31 -35.89 0.94
N ALA A 14 -1.19 -36.01 1.94
CA ALA A 14 -2.44 -35.25 2.03
C ALA A 14 -2.24 -33.75 2.34
N TYR A 15 -1.09 -33.35 2.87
CA TYR A 15 -0.75 -31.97 3.27
C TYR A 15 0.40 -31.38 2.44
N GLY A 16 0.89 -32.10 1.44
CA GLY A 16 1.92 -31.61 0.53
C GLY A 16 1.44 -30.39 -0.25
N PHE A 17 2.29 -29.37 -0.35
CA PHE A 17 2.00 -28.15 -1.13
C PHE A 17 3.04 -27.94 -2.22
N CYS A 18 2.62 -27.37 -3.35
CA CYS A 18 3.52 -27.07 -4.46
C CYS A 18 4.52 -25.99 -4.04
N ARG A 19 5.80 -26.38 -3.90
CA ARG A 19 6.87 -25.46 -3.48
C ARG A 19 7.01 -24.25 -4.40
N ALA A 20 6.91 -24.44 -5.72
CA ALA A 20 7.02 -23.35 -6.67
C ALA A 20 5.90 -22.31 -6.48
N HIS A 21 4.68 -22.78 -6.25
CA HIS A 21 3.54 -21.93 -5.94
C HIS A 21 3.75 -21.19 -4.61
N ALA A 22 4.17 -21.87 -3.54
CA ALA A 22 4.43 -21.23 -2.26
C ALA A 22 5.48 -20.11 -2.35
N VAL A 23 6.59 -20.36 -3.05
CA VAL A 23 7.66 -19.37 -3.20
C VAL A 23 7.18 -18.16 -4.01
N ALA A 24 6.39 -18.36 -5.06
CA ALA A 24 5.87 -17.27 -5.87
C ALA A 24 5.05 -16.25 -5.06
N PHE A 25 4.32 -16.69 -4.02
CA PHE A 25 3.59 -15.82 -3.10
C PHE A 25 4.43 -15.33 -1.92
N ALA A 26 5.38 -16.13 -1.44
CA ALA A 26 6.23 -15.75 -0.32
C ALA A 26 7.15 -14.56 -0.65
N VAL A 27 7.65 -14.48 -1.89
CA VAL A 27 8.53 -13.39 -2.34
C VAL A 27 7.88 -12.01 -2.18
N PRO A 28 6.72 -11.71 -2.81
CA PRO A 28 6.08 -10.41 -2.64
C PRO A 28 5.63 -10.18 -1.19
N ALA A 29 5.20 -11.21 -0.46
CA ALA A 29 4.82 -11.06 0.95
C ALA A 29 5.99 -10.58 1.81
N VAL A 30 7.18 -11.18 1.66
CA VAL A 30 8.39 -10.78 2.40
C VAL A 30 8.88 -9.40 1.93
N GLN A 31 8.82 -9.11 0.63
CA GLN A 31 9.19 -7.79 0.10
C GLN A 31 8.27 -6.69 0.63
N SER A 32 6.94 -6.91 0.65
CA SER A 32 5.98 -5.98 1.24
C SER A 32 6.21 -5.81 2.74
N ALA A 33 6.49 -6.89 3.47
CA ALA A 33 6.82 -6.81 4.90
C ALA A 33 8.10 -6.00 5.15
N TRP A 34 9.14 -6.19 4.32
CA TRP A 34 10.38 -5.43 4.41
C TRP A 34 10.15 -3.94 4.14
N LEU A 35 9.38 -3.60 3.09
CA LEU A 35 8.98 -2.22 2.80
C LEU A 35 8.15 -1.63 3.95
N LYS A 36 7.25 -2.41 4.56
CA LYS A 36 6.46 -1.94 5.72
C LYS A 36 7.35 -1.63 6.92
N ALA A 37 8.40 -2.43 7.14
CA ALA A 37 9.31 -2.24 8.26
C ALA A 37 10.30 -1.07 8.06
N HIS A 38 10.75 -0.81 6.84
CA HIS A 38 11.84 0.15 6.57
C HIS A 38 11.41 1.40 5.80
N HIS A 39 10.36 1.31 5.00
CA HIS A 39 9.85 2.39 4.15
C HIS A 39 8.30 2.45 4.16
N PRO A 40 7.66 2.51 5.35
CA PRO A 40 6.21 2.36 5.45
C PRO A 40 5.45 3.43 4.66
N ALA A 41 5.92 4.69 4.68
CA ALA A 41 5.28 5.78 3.92
C ALA A 41 5.27 5.53 2.41
N ALA A 42 6.36 4.98 1.85
CA ALA A 42 6.42 4.62 0.43
C ALA A 42 5.48 3.45 0.12
N LEU A 43 5.42 2.43 1.00
CA LEU A 43 4.50 1.31 0.84
C LEU A 43 3.04 1.78 0.82
N TYR A 44 2.62 2.59 1.79
CA TYR A 44 1.23 3.06 1.87
C TYR A 44 0.85 3.99 0.72
N ALA A 45 1.77 4.87 0.27
CA ALA A 45 1.53 5.68 -0.92
C ALA A 45 1.26 4.81 -2.15
N GLY A 46 2.10 3.78 -2.37
CA GLY A 46 1.91 2.85 -3.48
C GLY A 46 0.64 2.00 -3.37
N LEU A 47 0.30 1.53 -2.16
CA LEU A 47 -0.93 0.75 -1.92
C LEU A 47 -2.20 1.58 -2.14
N LEU A 48 -2.22 2.84 -1.69
CA LEU A 48 -3.36 3.73 -1.89
C LEU A 48 -3.54 4.15 -3.35
N GLU A 49 -2.44 4.33 -4.08
CA GLU A 49 -2.46 4.72 -5.49
C GLU A 49 -2.90 3.59 -6.42
N HIS A 50 -2.32 2.41 -6.26
CA HIS A 50 -2.56 1.31 -7.19
C HIS A 50 -3.76 0.44 -6.82
N ASP A 51 -4.31 0.60 -5.61
CA ASP A 51 -5.46 -0.13 -5.06
C ASP A 51 -5.57 -1.56 -5.61
N PRO A 52 -4.76 -2.51 -5.12
CA PRO A 52 -4.81 -3.89 -5.60
C PRO A 52 -6.13 -4.61 -5.27
N GLY A 53 -7.10 -3.92 -4.65
CA GLY A 53 -8.46 -4.41 -4.41
C GLY A 53 -8.61 -5.33 -3.22
N MET A 54 -7.53 -5.58 -2.47
CA MET A 54 -7.54 -6.58 -1.39
C MET A 54 -7.92 -5.98 -0.02
N TRP A 55 -7.74 -4.66 0.16
CA TRP A 55 -8.14 -3.94 1.38
C TRP A 55 -8.91 -2.67 1.03
N PRO A 56 -9.99 -2.34 1.76
CA PRO A 56 -10.60 -1.01 1.67
C PRO A 56 -9.59 0.08 2.04
N GLN A 57 -9.63 1.23 1.34
CA GLN A 57 -8.71 2.35 1.60
C GLN A 57 -8.72 2.81 3.07
N GLY A 58 -9.89 2.79 3.73
CA GLY A 58 -10.01 3.12 5.15
C GLY A 58 -9.19 2.19 6.07
N VAL A 59 -9.03 0.92 5.69
CA VAL A 59 -8.17 -0.05 6.42
C VAL A 59 -6.70 0.32 6.23
N LEU A 60 -6.28 0.68 5.01
CA LEU A 60 -4.92 1.13 4.73
C LEU A 60 -4.57 2.40 5.52
N VAL A 61 -5.48 3.38 5.55
CA VAL A 61 -5.31 4.63 6.32
C VAL A 61 -5.20 4.34 7.83
N ALA A 62 -6.02 3.43 8.35
CA ALA A 62 -5.97 3.06 9.77
C ALA A 62 -4.66 2.32 10.12
N ASP A 63 -4.22 1.40 9.25
CA ASP A 63 -2.98 0.65 9.43
C ASP A 63 -1.74 1.57 9.35
N ALA A 64 -1.73 2.52 8.40
CA ALA A 64 -0.68 3.52 8.27
C ALA A 64 -0.50 4.35 9.55
N ARG A 65 -1.61 4.84 10.12
CA ARG A 65 -1.61 5.58 11.39
C ARG A 65 -1.05 4.75 12.54
N ARG A 66 -1.38 3.45 12.60
CA ARG A 66 -0.83 2.53 13.62
C ARG A 66 0.67 2.30 13.47
N HIS A 67 1.20 2.41 12.25
CA HIS A 67 2.63 2.33 11.96
C HIS A 67 3.35 3.69 12.02
N GLY A 68 2.70 4.71 12.60
CA GLY A 68 3.29 6.04 12.76
C GLY A 68 3.44 6.84 11.46
N VAL A 69 2.79 6.41 10.37
CA VAL A 69 2.79 7.16 9.11
C VAL A 69 1.63 8.15 9.11
N PRO A 70 1.90 9.47 9.13
CA PRO A 70 0.85 10.46 9.05
C PRO A 70 0.18 10.44 7.67
N ILE A 71 -1.15 10.40 7.67
CA ILE A 71 -1.97 10.54 6.46
C ILE A 71 -2.38 12.01 6.38
N LEU A 72 -1.78 12.72 5.44
CA LEU A 72 -2.00 14.15 5.22
C LEU A 72 -3.25 14.32 4.35
N PRO A 73 -4.22 15.16 4.76
CA PRO A 73 -5.47 15.34 4.05
C PRO A 73 -5.25 15.92 2.66
N VAL A 74 -6.29 15.94 1.82
CA VAL A 74 -6.24 16.70 0.58
C VAL A 74 -6.03 18.19 0.89
N ASP A 75 -5.18 18.81 0.10
CA ASP A 75 -4.75 20.20 0.18
C ASP A 75 -4.68 20.74 -1.25
N VAL A 76 -5.37 21.85 -1.52
CA VAL A 76 -5.53 22.41 -2.88
C VAL A 76 -4.23 22.94 -3.48
N SER A 77 -3.27 23.35 -2.64
CA SER A 77 -1.98 23.91 -3.08
C SER A 77 -0.88 22.86 -3.14
N ARG A 78 -1.08 21.72 -2.49
CA ARG A 78 -0.08 20.66 -2.41
C ARG A 78 -0.49 19.41 -3.17
N SER A 79 -1.73 18.94 -3.07
CA SER A 79 -2.13 17.60 -3.56
C SER A 79 -2.16 17.53 -5.08
N HIS A 80 -1.80 16.39 -5.64
CA HIS A 80 -1.84 16.16 -7.10
C HIS A 80 -2.84 15.05 -7.44
N THR A 81 -2.83 14.61 -8.70
CA THR A 81 -3.65 13.50 -9.21
C THR A 81 -3.37 12.16 -8.53
N GLN A 82 -2.15 11.98 -8.01
CA GLN A 82 -1.71 10.72 -7.39
C GLN A 82 -1.43 10.87 -5.90
N HIS A 83 -1.59 9.77 -5.16
CA HIS A 83 -1.12 9.68 -3.79
C HIS A 83 0.40 9.71 -3.79
N ARG A 84 0.99 10.45 -2.84
CA ARG A 84 2.46 10.54 -2.79
C ARG A 84 2.98 10.61 -1.39
N MET A 85 4.24 10.23 -1.25
CA MET A 85 5.00 10.49 -0.05
C MET A 85 5.33 11.98 0.04
N GLU A 86 5.25 12.54 1.24
CA GLU A 86 5.53 13.95 1.51
C GLU A 86 6.33 14.10 2.81
N ALA A 87 7.36 14.95 2.78
CA ALA A 87 8.18 15.22 3.95
C ALA A 87 7.39 16.08 4.96
N THR A 88 7.54 15.74 6.23
CA THR A 88 6.93 16.38 7.39
C THR A 88 8.00 16.65 8.44
N ASP A 89 7.70 17.48 9.43
CA ASP A 89 8.63 17.80 10.53
C ASP A 89 9.04 16.55 11.34
N ALA A 90 8.22 15.49 11.30
CA ALA A 90 8.42 14.24 12.03
C ALA A 90 8.88 13.07 11.14
N GLY A 91 9.21 13.31 9.87
CA GLY A 91 9.60 12.27 8.91
C GLY A 91 8.71 12.24 7.67
N TRP A 92 8.33 11.05 7.19
CA TRP A 92 7.56 10.90 5.96
C TRP A 92 6.09 10.58 6.22
N GLY A 93 5.20 11.30 5.52
CA GLY A 93 3.76 11.03 5.48
C GLY A 93 3.26 10.69 4.07
N VAL A 94 1.98 10.35 3.96
CA VAL A 94 1.30 10.16 2.68
C VAL A 94 0.27 11.26 2.47
N ARG A 95 0.43 12.04 1.40
CA ARG A 95 -0.56 13.04 0.95
C ARG A 95 -1.61 12.36 0.09
N LEU A 96 -2.88 12.53 0.47
CA LEU A 96 -4.01 12.06 -0.33
C LEU A 96 -4.13 12.84 -1.63
N SER A 97 -4.58 12.16 -2.69
CA SER A 97 -4.72 12.75 -4.01
C SER A 97 -6.02 13.53 -4.18
N LEU A 98 -6.03 14.50 -5.10
CA LEU A 98 -7.22 15.27 -5.44
C LEU A 98 -8.40 14.38 -5.87
N PRO A 99 -8.21 13.33 -6.72
CA PRO A 99 -9.29 12.42 -7.12
C PRO A 99 -10.05 11.71 -5.99
N THR A 100 -9.50 11.68 -4.76
CA THR A 100 -10.21 11.12 -3.60
C THR A 100 -11.39 11.99 -3.13
N VAL A 101 -11.45 13.26 -3.55
CA VAL A 101 -12.53 14.17 -3.19
C VAL A 101 -13.79 13.77 -3.95
N LYS A 102 -14.86 13.43 -3.23
CA LYS A 102 -16.14 13.05 -3.84
C LYS A 102 -16.64 14.16 -4.79
N GLY A 103 -16.87 13.79 -6.04
CA GLY A 103 -17.45 14.67 -7.06
C GLY A 103 -16.43 15.45 -7.90
N ILE A 104 -15.12 15.31 -7.63
CA ILE A 104 -14.08 15.88 -8.49
C ILE A 104 -13.94 15.05 -9.77
N THR A 105 -13.76 15.72 -10.91
CA THR A 105 -13.40 15.04 -12.16
C THR A 105 -11.88 14.98 -12.35
N ALA A 106 -11.41 14.15 -13.28
CA ALA A 106 -10.00 14.13 -13.66
C ALA A 106 -9.54 15.49 -14.20
N ASP A 107 -10.38 16.15 -15.02
CA ASP A 107 -10.11 17.50 -15.54
C ASP A 107 -9.99 18.54 -14.42
N ASP A 108 -10.88 18.47 -13.42
CA ASP A 108 -10.77 19.36 -12.25
C ASP A 108 -9.46 19.12 -11.49
N ALA A 109 -9.08 17.86 -11.26
CA ALA A 109 -7.85 17.51 -10.56
C ALA A 109 -6.60 17.97 -11.33
N ASP A 110 -6.57 17.79 -12.65
CA ASP A 110 -5.48 18.24 -13.53
C ASP A 110 -5.39 19.76 -13.55
N ARG A 111 -6.52 20.46 -13.71
CA ARG A 111 -6.58 21.92 -13.69
C ARG A 111 -6.14 22.48 -12.35
N ILE A 112 -6.56 21.88 -11.24
CA ILE A 112 -6.12 22.30 -9.91
C ILE A 112 -4.61 22.13 -9.80
N ALA A 113 -4.09 20.93 -10.10
CA ALA A 113 -2.65 20.65 -10.01
C ALA A 113 -1.79 21.59 -10.87
N ALA A 114 -2.27 21.96 -12.06
CA ALA A 114 -1.54 22.84 -12.99
C ALA A 114 -1.42 24.31 -12.54
N HIS A 115 -2.29 24.78 -11.64
CA HIS A 115 -2.34 26.19 -11.21
C HIS A 115 -1.91 26.41 -9.75
N GLN A 116 -1.33 25.38 -9.13
CA GLN A 116 -0.74 25.49 -7.79
C GLN A 116 0.54 26.35 -7.80
N PRO A 117 0.87 27.04 -6.69
CA PRO A 117 0.10 27.14 -5.45
C PRO A 117 -0.92 28.29 -5.47
N TYR A 118 -2.03 28.11 -4.74
CA TYR A 118 -3.06 29.14 -4.56
C TYR A 118 -2.74 30.05 -3.37
N THR A 119 -2.94 31.36 -3.53
CA THR A 119 -2.70 32.39 -2.50
C THR A 119 -3.98 32.92 -1.85
N SER A 120 -5.14 32.72 -2.47
CA SER A 120 -6.45 33.07 -1.94
C SER A 120 -7.52 32.12 -2.48
N LEU A 121 -8.72 32.22 -1.90
CA LEU A 121 -9.94 31.65 -2.48
C LEU A 121 -10.32 32.37 -3.79
#